data_AF-A0A2S2KNZ9-F1
#
_entry.id   AF-A0A2S2KNZ9-F1
#
_cell.length_a   1.000
_cell.length_b   1.000
_cell.length_c   1.000
_cell.angle_alpha   90.00
_cell.angle_beta   90.00
_cell.angle_gamma   90.00
#
_symmetry.space_group_name_H-M   'P 1'
#
loop_
_entity.id
_entity.type
_entity.pdbx_description
1 polymer ?
#
loop_
_entity_poly.entity_id
_entity_poly.type
_entity_poly.pdbx_seq_one_letter_code
_entity_poly.pdbx_strand_id
1 'polypeptide(L)'
;MARYPNVYCIQCGSNKKMVYDAVISTKNRHNPGMEIQVYWCMRCDIILRIQKSQVHNKINSIRVLMFKDRYAKDNKYGENF
;
A
#
# COMPACT_ATOMS: atom_id res chain seq x y z
N MET A 1 11.39 4.66 -11.07
CA MET A 1 10.34 4.18 -10.14
C MET A 1 9.21 3.57 -10.96
N ALA A 2 8.96 2.26 -10.85
CA ALA A 2 7.91 1.58 -11.61
C ALA A 2 6.52 2.13 -11.22
N ARG A 3 5.72 2.54 -12.20
CA ARG A 3 4.33 2.96 -12.02
C ARG A 3 3.44 1.73 -12.18
N TYR A 4 2.55 1.47 -11.21
CA TYR A 4 1.57 0.40 -11.30
C TYR A 4 0.22 0.99 -11.71
N PRO A 5 -0.26 0.73 -12.94
CA PRO A 5 -1.38 1.47 -13.52
C PRO A 5 -2.70 1.27 -12.77
N ASN A 6 -2.83 0.18 -11.99
CA ASN A 6 -4.10 -0.27 -11.43
C ASN A 6 -4.22 -0.06 -9.90
N VAL A 7 -3.30 0.67 -9.27
CA VAL A 7 -3.37 0.97 -7.82
C VAL A 7 -3.54 2.47 -7.63
N TYR A 8 -4.64 2.86 -7.00
CA TYR A 8 -4.97 4.24 -6.68
C TYR A 8 -5.15 4.42 -5.17
N CYS A 9 -4.85 5.61 -4.68
CA CYS A 9 -5.15 5.96 -3.30
C CYS A 9 -6.66 6.10 -3.12
N ILE A 10 -7.26 5.32 -2.23
CA ILE A 10 -8.70 5.42 -1.92
C ILE A 10 -9.11 6.78 -1.35
N GLN A 11 -8.19 7.53 -0.74
CA GLN A 11 -8.50 8.82 -0.12
C GLN A 11 -8.45 10.00 -1.11
N CYS A 12 -7.49 10.04 -2.03
CA CYS A 12 -7.36 11.16 -2.99
C CYS A 12 -7.62 10.78 -4.46
N GLY A 13 -7.92 9.51 -4.74
CA GLY A 13 -8.10 8.97 -6.09
C GLY A 13 -6.83 8.98 -6.95
N SER A 14 -5.70 9.46 -6.45
CA SER A 14 -4.48 9.63 -7.25
C SER A 14 -3.71 8.32 -7.39
N ASN A 15 -3.31 7.98 -8.61
CA ASN A 15 -2.31 6.95 -8.90
C ASN A 15 -0.89 7.55 -9.07
N LYS A 16 -0.77 8.85 -9.40
CA LYS A 16 0.52 9.51 -9.70
C LYS A 16 1.46 9.62 -8.51
N LYS A 17 0.91 9.60 -7.30
CA LYS A 17 1.65 9.68 -6.03
C LYS A 17 1.63 8.36 -5.26
N MET A 18 1.29 7.26 -5.93
CA MET A 18 1.44 5.91 -5.39
C MET A 18 2.84 5.39 -5.72
N VAL A 19 3.56 4.95 -4.71
CA VAL A 19 4.90 4.36 -4.83
C VAL A 19 4.84 2.92 -4.32
N TYR A 20 5.39 1.98 -5.08
CA TYR A 20 5.57 0.62 -4.60
C TYR A 20 6.79 0.54 -3.68
N ASP A 21 6.62 -0.02 -2.50
CA ASP A 21 7.72 -0.22 -1.56
C ASP A 21 8.22 -1.66 -1.65
N ALA A 22 9.37 -1.84 -2.28
CA ALA A 22 9.98 -3.15 -2.48
C ALA A 22 10.60 -3.75 -1.20
N VAL A 23 10.91 -2.93 -0.19
CA VAL A 23 11.59 -3.38 1.04
C VAL A 23 10.61 -4.15 1.93
N ILE A 24 9.41 -3.60 2.08
CA ILE A 24 8.35 -4.21 2.90
C ILE A 24 7.43 -5.15 2.10
N SER A 25 7.50 -5.13 0.77
CA SER A 25 6.80 -6.10 -0.07
C SER A 25 7.53 -7.44 -0.07
N THR A 26 6.82 -8.52 0.24
CA THR A 26 7.40 -9.86 0.22
C THR A 26 7.07 -10.58 -1.07
N LYS A 27 8.11 -11.01 -1.79
CA LYS A 27 7.99 -11.94 -2.93
C LYS A 27 8.18 -13.37 -2.44
N ASN A 28 7.13 -14.18 -2.46
CA ASN A 28 7.24 -15.59 -2.14
C ASN A 28 7.38 -16.40 -3.42
N ARG A 29 8.59 -16.91 -3.68
CA ARG A 29 8.89 -17.70 -4.89
C ARG A 29 8.25 -19.09 -4.88
N HIS A 30 8.06 -19.68 -3.69
CA HIS A 30 7.48 -21.02 -3.55
C HIS A 30 5.96 -21.00 -3.58
N ASN A 31 5.34 -19.94 -3.05
CA ASN A 31 3.90 -19.76 -3.09
C ASN A 31 3.54 -18.35 -3.58
N PRO A 32 3.37 -18.14 -4.89
CA PRO A 32 2.99 -16.85 -5.47
C PRO A 32 1.67 -16.31 -4.91
N GLY A 33 0.76 -17.19 -4.48
CA GLY A 33 -0.51 -16.83 -3.84
C GLY A 33 -0.39 -16.29 -2.42
N MET A 34 0.83 -16.18 -1.88
CA MET A 34 1.13 -15.53 -0.60
C MET A 34 1.94 -14.25 -0.78
N GLU A 35 2.11 -13.75 -2.01
CA GLU A 35 2.78 -12.48 -2.26
C GLU A 35 2.03 -11.31 -1.60
N ILE A 36 2.79 -10.44 -0.96
CA ILE A 36 2.29 -9.22 -0.33
C ILE A 36 2.92 -8.05 -1.06
N GLN A 37 2.06 -7.21 -1.64
CA GLN A 37 2.46 -5.99 -2.34
C GLN A 37 2.09 -4.79 -1.50
N VAL A 38 3.06 -3.93 -1.22
CA VAL A 38 2.84 -2.74 -0.41
C VAL A 38 3.05 -1.49 -1.24
N TYR A 39 2.10 -0.57 -1.12
CA TYR A 39 2.10 0.70 -1.84
C TYR A 39 1.92 1.84 -0.87
N TRP A 40 2.63 2.93 -1.06
CA TRP A 40 2.53 4.14 -0.26
C TRP A 40 1.99 5.29 -1.10
N CYS A 41 0.92 5.93 -0.61
CA CYS A 41 0.45 7.19 -1.14
C CYS A 41 1.22 8.34 -0.48
N MET A 42 2.17 8.92 -1.20
CA MET A 42 2.94 10.07 -0.69
C MET A 42 2.10 11.34 -0.48
N ARG A 43 0.89 11.42 -1.07
CA ARG A 43 0.01 12.59 -0.92
C ARG A 43 -0.83 12.53 0.34
N CYS A 44 -1.38 11.35 0.66
CA CYS A 44 -2.27 11.17 1.81
C CYS A 44 -1.57 10.52 3.00
N ASP A 45 -0.32 10.12 2.81
CA ASP A 45 0.50 9.36 3.74
C ASP A 45 -0.20 8.08 4.23
N ILE A 46 -0.58 7.24 3.26
CA ILE A 46 -1.32 5.99 3.50
C ILE A 46 -0.53 4.85 2.91
N ILE A 47 -0.30 3.82 3.70
CA ILE A 47 0.29 2.56 3.27
C ILE A 47 -0.84 1.56 2.99
N LEU A 48 -0.85 1.00 1.79
CA LEU A 48 -1.78 -0.01 1.31
C LEU A 48 -1.03 -1.33 1.18
N ARG A 49 -1.39 -2.31 1.99
CA ARG A 49 -0.90 -3.69 1.89
C ARG A 49 -1.95 -4.52 1.15
N ILE A 50 -1.58 -5.00 -0.03
CA ILE A 50 -2.42 -5.81 -0.90
C ILE A 50 -1.91 -7.25 -0.87
N GLN A 51 -2.79 -8.17 -0.46
CA GLN A 51 -2.53 -9.60 -0.48
C GLN A 51 -3.56 -10.27 -1.37
N LYS A 52 -3.10 -11.03 -2.35
CA LYS A 52 -3.95 -11.79 -3.28
C LYS A 52 -3.96 -13.24 -2.83
N SER A 53 -5.14 -13.82 -2.62
CA SER A 53 -5.29 -15.26 -2.43
C SER A 53 -5.55 -15.91 -3.78
N GLN A 54 -4.73 -16.88 -4.14
CA GLN A 54 -4.84 -17.61 -5.40
C GLN A 54 -5.06 -19.10 -5.15
N VAL A 55 -5.97 -19.70 -5.92
CA VAL A 55 -6.22 -21.15 -5.93
C VAL A 55 -6.24 -21.58 -7.40
N HIS A 56 -5.45 -22.58 -7.77
CA HIS A 56 -5.34 -23.10 -9.15
C HIS A 56 -5.08 -21.99 -10.19
N ASN A 57 -4.11 -21.11 -9.94
CA ASN A 57 -3.76 -19.96 -10.78
C ASN A 57 -4.89 -18.94 -11.04
N LYS A 58 -6.00 -19.02 -10.30
CA LYS A 58 -7.07 -18.02 -10.32
C LYS A 58 -7.04 -17.21 -9.04
N ILE A 59 -7.21 -15.89 -9.17
CA ILE A 59 -7.36 -15.00 -8.01
C ILE A 59 -8.75 -15.25 -7.43
N ASN A 60 -8.80 -15.79 -6.21
CA ASN A 60 -10.06 -16.07 -5.51
C ASN A 60 -10.51 -14.85 -4.69
N SER A 61 -9.58 -14.19 -4.00
CA SER A 61 -9.89 -13.01 -3.20
C SER A 61 -8.72 -12.04 -3.12
N ILE A 62 -9.02 -10.77 -2.88
CA ILE A 62 -8.02 -9.72 -2.63
C ILE A 62 -8.33 -9.11 -1.26
N ARG A 63 -7.34 -9.12 -0.36
CA ARG A 63 -7.42 -8.43 0.93
C ARG A 63 -6.54 -7.18 0.87
N VAL A 64 -7.11 -6.04 1.20
CA VAL A 64 -6.39 -4.77 1.33
C VAL A 64 -6.44 -4.33 2.77
N LEU A 65 -5.27 -4.14 3.38
CA LEU A 65 -5.12 -3.52 4.68
C LEU A 65 -4.55 -2.12 4.49
N MET A 66 -5.10 -1.16 5.22
CA MET A 66 -4.70 0.23 5.14
C MET A 66 -4.10 0.66 6.47
N PHE A 67 -2.91 1.23 6.40
CA PHE A 67 -2.24 1.84 7.54
C PHE A 67 -2.12 3.33 7.26
N LYS A 68 -2.53 4.12 8.23
CA LYS A 68 -2.37 5.56 8.21
C LYS A 68 -1.97 5.98 9.60
N ASP A 69 -0.87 6.71 9.71
CA ASP A 69 -0.49 7.27 10.98
C ASP A 69 -1.51 8.35 11.36
N ARG A 70 -2.15 8.19 12.53
CA ARG A 70 -3.08 9.20 13.07
C ARG A 70 -2.32 10.33 13.74
N TYR A 71 -1.10 10.11 14.22
CA TYR A 71 -0.34 11.08 15.01
C TYR A 71 0.32 12.18 14.18
N ALA A 72 0.48 12.00 12.87
CA ALA A 72 1.03 13.04 11.99
C ALA A 72 0.11 14.27 11.83
N LYS A 73 -1.17 14.19 12.21
CA LYS A 73 -2.11 15.32 12.13
C LYS A 73 -2.18 16.19 13.38
N ASP A 74 -1.78 15.64 14.53
CA ASP A 74 -1.91 16.35 15.81
C ASP A 74 -0.65 17.20 16.11
N ASN A 75 0.48 16.95 15.43
CA ASN A 75 1.69 17.78 15.51
C ASN A 75 1.66 19.04 14.61
N LYS A 76 0.47 19.58 14.29
CA LYS A 76 0.36 20.94 13.70
C LYS A 76 0.23 22.05 14.74
N TYR A 77 0.20 21.71 16.03
CA TYR A 77 0.17 22.67 17.14
C TYR A 77 1.08 22.24 18.30
N GLY A 78 2.40 22.16 18.06
CA GLY A 78 3.42 22.19 19.10
C GLY A 78 4.51 23.17 18.63
N GLU A 79 4.33 24.47 18.88
CA GLU A 79 4.98 25.18 19.99
C GLU A 79 6.51 25.09 19.85
N ASN A 80 7.17 26.03 19.16
CA ASN A 80 7.68 27.27 19.75
C ASN A 80 7.97 27.13 21.26
N PHE A 81 9.11 26.54 21.60
CA PHE A 81 9.92 26.91 22.77
C PHE A 81 11.40 26.67 22.46
#